data_AF-A0A2I0R4P7-F1
#
_entry.id   AF-A0A2I0R4P7-F1
#
_cell.length_a   1.000
_cell.length_b   1.000
_cell.length_c   1.000
_cell.angle_alpha   90.00
_cell.angle_beta   90.00
_cell.angle_gamma   90.00
#
_symmetry.space_group_name_H-M   'P 1'
#
loop_
_entity.id
_entity.type
_entity.pdbx_description
1 polymer ?
#
loop_
_entity_poly.entity_id
_entity_poly.type
_entity_poly.pdbx_seq_one_letter_code
_entity_poly.pdbx_strand_id
1 'polypeptide(L)'
;MTKLHQFHIPVMGIGYTLDTPIKVAQFGIDSVVSLVDDELMEKLRKVYCNKFQRNYIEISNKINDYRAKRITSFLNLLQDISEEKFNHLKKSSQGIKKYFRLLHGSQIDKPESAAIHQMHLGSIDVNIMTKLDKENYNHKKEVLPTTHNDAHAALRGFAKSKLNSSLILSAGMNPKLFSYFEDFEDFFPDKACNFNKKIIIKVSDYRSALIQGKFFAKKGLWVSEFRIESGLNCGGHAFSTNGMLLGPILAEFRDKKEDIFNELYPLFIKGLQLKNKNVPITKPTIRLSAQGGVGTAEEQEFLIQHYKIDSVGWGTPFLLVPQATTVDQKTIKKLITARESDLYLSNISPLGVPLNNLRGNSKDLEKKTNINNKRPGSSCPKKYLAQNKEFTNHNICTASRQYQHLKIQALQAEKLSTEIYQKRVKKITDKSCICVGLGTSTLLKHNLDTSREGRGVSICPGPNLAYFSKTMKLTNICDHIYHRDNVIERTDRPNMYIKELRLYLKDFKNKIQELEHNRSPKEEKQVKKYALNLLNSIKYYRDNFRELPNYFIAQKKQISKELQLTKNHIEALKIKAKL
;
A
#
# COMPACT_ATOMS: atom_id res chain seq x y z
N MET A 1 1.73 4.08 -24.85
CA MET A 1 1.94 5.50 -24.53
C MET A 1 2.80 5.62 -23.29
N THR A 2 3.87 6.40 -23.35
CA THR A 2 4.71 6.76 -22.19
C THR A 2 3.87 7.57 -21.21
N LYS A 3 3.83 7.20 -19.93
CA LYS A 3 3.13 8.01 -18.92
C LYS A 3 3.80 9.37 -18.79
N LEU A 4 2.99 10.43 -18.71
CA LEU A 4 3.48 11.80 -18.49
C LEU A 4 4.18 11.93 -17.14
N HIS A 5 3.60 11.32 -16.11
CA HIS A 5 4.23 11.20 -14.80
C HIS A 5 4.94 9.85 -14.66
N GLN A 6 6.21 9.91 -14.29
CA GLN A 6 7.02 8.75 -13.90
C GLN A 6 6.77 8.31 -12.44
N PHE A 7 5.87 8.96 -11.71
CA PHE A 7 5.48 8.58 -10.36
C PHE A 7 3.96 8.39 -10.24
N HIS A 8 3.52 7.73 -9.17
CA HIS A 8 2.12 7.64 -8.78
C HIS A 8 1.96 7.74 -7.26
N ILE A 9 0.76 8.09 -6.80
CA ILE A 9 0.42 8.10 -5.36
C ILE A 9 -0.20 6.74 -4.98
N PRO A 10 0.51 5.89 -4.23
CA PRO A 10 0.00 4.57 -3.85
C PRO A 10 -1.10 4.70 -2.79
N VAL A 11 -1.78 3.57 -2.52
CA VAL A 11 -2.79 3.50 -1.46
C VAL A 11 -2.13 3.77 -0.11
N MET A 12 -2.73 4.66 0.70
CA MET A 12 -2.25 4.95 2.04
C MET A 12 -3.40 4.85 3.04
N GLY A 13 -3.29 3.90 3.96
CA GLY A 13 -4.35 3.58 4.91
C GLY A 13 -5.67 3.22 4.22
N ILE A 14 -6.78 3.40 4.94
CA ILE A 14 -8.12 3.21 4.38
C ILE A 14 -8.79 4.53 4.02
N GLY A 15 -8.38 5.65 4.65
CA GLY A 15 -9.01 6.96 4.48
C GLY A 15 -8.16 8.02 3.79
N TYR A 16 -6.83 7.95 3.89
CA TYR A 16 -5.94 9.07 3.54
C TYR A 16 -5.94 9.43 2.05
N THR A 17 -6.24 8.46 1.18
CA THR A 17 -6.27 8.64 -0.28
C THR A 17 -7.64 8.48 -0.92
N LEU A 18 -8.72 8.36 -0.13
CA LEU A 18 -10.07 8.12 -0.69
C LEU A 18 -10.53 9.22 -1.65
N ASP A 19 -10.17 10.48 -1.37
CA ASP A 19 -10.52 11.64 -2.16
C ASP A 19 -9.34 12.25 -2.93
N THR A 20 -8.17 11.58 -2.92
CA THR A 20 -6.99 12.00 -3.69
C THR A 20 -7.30 12.16 -5.19
N PRO A 21 -8.05 11.27 -5.85
CA PRO A 21 -8.39 11.43 -7.26
C PRO A 21 -9.03 12.79 -7.59
N ILE A 22 -10.00 13.24 -6.80
CA ILE A 22 -10.66 14.55 -6.94
C ILE A 22 -9.65 15.70 -6.85
N LYS A 23 -8.52 15.51 -6.17
CA LYS A 23 -7.53 16.54 -5.91
C LYS A 23 -6.41 16.60 -6.95
N VAL A 24 -6.05 15.48 -7.57
CA VAL A 24 -4.83 15.40 -8.41
C VAL A 24 -5.04 14.81 -9.80
N ALA A 25 -6.15 14.08 -10.07
CA ALA A 25 -6.34 13.40 -11.35
C ALA A 25 -6.39 14.38 -12.53
N GLN A 26 -6.94 15.59 -12.35
CA GLN A 26 -6.92 16.61 -13.40
C GLN A 26 -5.52 17.11 -13.79
N PHE A 27 -4.48 16.74 -13.05
CA PHE A 27 -3.07 17.02 -13.38
C PHE A 27 -2.35 15.82 -14.00
N GLY A 28 -3.06 14.74 -14.34
CA GLY A 28 -2.46 13.53 -14.91
C GLY A 28 -1.81 12.61 -13.88
N ILE A 29 -1.94 12.90 -12.58
CA ILE A 29 -1.31 12.12 -11.50
C ILE A 29 -2.20 10.94 -11.14
N ASP A 30 -1.68 9.73 -11.32
CA ASP A 30 -2.34 8.50 -10.91
C ASP A 30 -2.39 8.36 -9.40
N SER A 31 -3.51 7.88 -8.87
CA SER A 31 -3.67 7.66 -7.43
C SER A 31 -4.55 6.44 -7.12
N VAL A 32 -4.41 5.91 -5.90
CA VAL A 32 -5.09 4.67 -5.50
C VAL A 32 -6.06 4.87 -4.33
N VAL A 33 -7.29 4.36 -4.49
CA VAL A 33 -8.36 4.35 -3.49
C VAL A 33 -8.47 2.97 -2.83
N SER A 34 -8.46 2.90 -1.50
CA SER A 34 -8.71 1.63 -0.79
C SER A 34 -10.21 1.28 -0.79
N LEU A 35 -10.57 0.04 -1.16
CA LEU A 35 -11.97 -0.42 -1.17
C LEU A 35 -12.44 -1.08 0.14
N VAL A 36 -11.71 -0.88 1.24
CA VAL A 36 -11.97 -1.59 2.50
C VAL A 36 -13.19 -1.04 3.25
N ASP A 37 -13.31 0.29 3.38
CA ASP A 37 -14.33 0.95 4.22
C ASP A 37 -15.42 1.62 3.38
N ASP A 38 -16.44 0.84 3.02
CA ASP A 38 -17.60 1.33 2.25
C ASP A 38 -18.45 2.34 3.03
N GLU A 39 -18.46 2.26 4.37
CA GLU A 39 -19.19 3.21 5.21
C GLU A 39 -18.53 4.61 5.14
N LEU A 40 -17.19 4.67 5.18
CA LEU A 40 -16.45 5.92 5.01
C LEU A 40 -16.61 6.50 3.61
N MET A 41 -16.64 5.66 2.57
CA MET A 41 -16.94 6.08 1.20
C MET A 41 -18.32 6.70 1.10
N GLU A 42 -19.35 6.10 1.70
CA GLU A 42 -20.71 6.62 1.67
C GLU A 42 -20.82 7.98 2.39
N LYS A 43 -20.15 8.12 3.55
CA LYS A 43 -20.03 9.42 4.25
C LYS A 43 -19.34 10.47 3.37
N LEU A 44 -18.25 10.13 2.69
CA LEU A 44 -17.57 11.05 1.77
C LEU A 44 -18.39 11.36 0.51
N ARG A 45 -19.13 10.38 -0.02
CA ARG A 45 -20.03 10.56 -1.16
C ARG A 45 -21.05 11.65 -0.86
N LYS A 46 -21.64 11.65 0.34
CA LYS A 46 -22.52 12.72 0.81
C LYS A 46 -21.82 14.10 0.80
N VAL A 47 -20.61 14.19 1.36
CA VAL A 47 -19.83 15.44 1.39
C VAL A 47 -19.60 15.98 -0.01
N TYR A 48 -19.15 15.11 -0.93
CA TYR A 48 -18.80 15.53 -2.29
C TYR A 48 -20.02 15.76 -3.18
N CYS A 49 -21.11 15.01 -3.02
CA CYS A 49 -22.36 15.34 -3.69
C CYS A 49 -22.85 16.74 -3.28
N ASN A 50 -22.88 17.05 -1.99
CA ASN A 50 -23.29 18.37 -1.51
C ASN A 50 -22.35 19.47 -2.02
N LYS A 51 -21.03 19.25 -1.96
CA LYS A 51 -20.02 20.22 -2.39
C LYS A 51 -20.10 20.55 -3.89
N PHE A 52 -20.47 19.58 -4.71
CA PHE A 52 -20.58 19.71 -6.17
C PHE A 52 -22.04 19.82 -6.65
N GLN A 53 -22.99 20.07 -5.73
CA GLN A 53 -24.42 20.25 -6.04
C GLN A 53 -25.02 19.08 -6.85
N ARG A 54 -24.65 17.85 -6.50
CA ARG A 54 -25.14 16.62 -7.13
C ARG A 54 -26.21 15.96 -6.26
N ASN A 55 -27.16 15.30 -6.89
CA ASN A 55 -28.18 14.53 -6.18
C ASN A 55 -27.52 13.46 -5.29
N TYR A 56 -27.99 13.36 -4.05
CA TYR A 56 -27.52 12.37 -3.08
C TYR A 56 -28.71 11.61 -2.51
N ILE A 57 -28.77 10.33 -2.85
CA ILE A 57 -29.67 9.36 -2.22
C ILE A 57 -28.80 8.42 -1.40
N GLU A 58 -29.07 8.31 -0.10
CA GLU A 58 -28.28 7.45 0.80
C GLU A 58 -28.43 5.97 0.42
N ILE A 59 -27.30 5.27 0.36
CA ILE A 59 -27.30 3.82 0.23
C ILE A 59 -27.17 3.22 1.62
N SER A 60 -28.30 2.98 2.29
CA SER A 60 -28.30 2.41 3.65
C SER A 60 -27.85 0.94 3.66
N ASN A 61 -27.43 0.45 4.82
CA ASN A 61 -27.05 -0.96 5.01
C ASN A 61 -28.24 -1.95 4.92
N LYS A 62 -29.47 -1.45 4.81
CA LYS A 62 -30.68 -2.25 4.61
C LYS A 62 -30.90 -2.62 3.15
N ILE A 63 -30.24 -1.91 2.22
CA ILE A 63 -30.37 -2.16 0.79
C ILE A 63 -29.62 -3.45 0.43
N ASN A 64 -30.27 -4.31 -0.35
CA ASN A 64 -29.59 -5.49 -0.88
C ASN A 64 -28.36 -5.07 -1.71
N ASP A 65 -27.24 -5.74 -1.46
CA ASP A 65 -25.94 -5.45 -2.06
C ASP A 65 -25.42 -4.01 -1.81
N TYR A 66 -25.74 -3.43 -0.64
CA TYR A 66 -25.37 -2.04 -0.31
C TYR A 66 -23.87 -1.76 -0.47
N ARG A 67 -22.99 -2.70 -0.11
CA ARG A 67 -21.54 -2.50 -0.15
C ARG A 67 -21.04 -2.30 -1.58
N ALA A 68 -21.42 -3.16 -2.51
CA ALA A 68 -21.05 -2.99 -3.91
C ALA A 68 -21.65 -1.71 -4.49
N LYS A 69 -22.92 -1.39 -4.17
CA LYS A 69 -23.60 -0.17 -4.62
C LYS A 69 -22.93 1.11 -4.12
N ARG A 70 -22.51 1.16 -2.85
CA ARG A 70 -21.73 2.28 -2.26
C ARG A 70 -20.42 2.48 -3.00
N ILE A 71 -19.67 1.39 -3.20
CA ILE A 71 -18.39 1.43 -3.90
C ILE A 71 -18.58 1.90 -5.35
N THR A 72 -19.52 1.32 -6.10
CA THR A 72 -19.84 1.76 -7.47
C THR A 72 -20.20 3.24 -7.53
N SER A 73 -21.12 3.69 -6.66
CA SER A 73 -21.59 5.08 -6.66
C SER A 73 -20.50 6.07 -6.27
N PHE A 74 -19.64 5.70 -5.32
CA PHE A 74 -18.50 6.52 -4.92
C PHE A 74 -17.46 6.64 -6.04
N LEU A 75 -17.08 5.52 -6.66
CA LEU A 75 -16.11 5.51 -7.76
C LEU A 75 -16.62 6.29 -8.99
N ASN A 76 -17.92 6.18 -9.30
CA ASN A 76 -18.54 6.96 -10.37
C ASN A 76 -18.47 8.47 -10.06
N LEU A 77 -18.79 8.86 -8.82
CA LEU A 77 -18.68 10.25 -8.38
C LEU A 77 -17.24 10.79 -8.49
N LEU A 78 -16.24 10.01 -8.09
CA LEU A 78 -14.83 10.40 -8.20
C LEU A 78 -14.46 10.67 -9.66
N GLN A 79 -14.86 9.79 -10.57
CA GLN A 79 -14.58 9.93 -12.00
C GLN A 79 -15.28 11.14 -12.59
N ASP A 80 -16.59 11.31 -12.36
CA ASP A 80 -17.33 12.46 -12.89
C ASP A 80 -16.72 13.79 -12.45
N ILE A 81 -16.39 13.94 -11.15
CA ILE A 81 -15.79 15.18 -10.62
C ILE A 81 -14.40 15.41 -11.22
N SER A 82 -13.63 14.34 -11.40
CA SER A 82 -12.27 14.44 -11.94
C SER A 82 -12.28 14.83 -13.42
N GLU A 83 -13.19 14.26 -14.21
CA GLU A 83 -13.44 14.62 -15.61
C GLU A 83 -13.89 16.07 -15.75
N GLU A 84 -14.83 16.51 -14.92
CA GLU A 84 -15.32 17.89 -14.89
C GLU A 84 -14.18 18.89 -14.62
N LYS A 85 -13.37 18.62 -13.59
CA LYS A 85 -12.19 19.45 -13.27
C LYS A 85 -11.15 19.47 -14.38
N PHE A 86 -10.90 18.32 -15.01
CA PHE A 86 -9.95 18.22 -16.12
C PHE A 86 -10.43 18.97 -17.35
N ASN A 87 -11.71 18.86 -17.68
CA ASN A 87 -12.32 19.61 -18.78
C ASN A 87 -12.30 21.11 -18.52
N HIS A 88 -12.59 21.55 -17.30
CA HIS A 88 -12.44 22.96 -16.91
C HIS A 88 -10.99 23.44 -17.01
N LEU A 89 -10.03 22.62 -16.56
CA LEU A 89 -8.61 22.96 -16.60
C LEU A 89 -8.12 23.19 -18.04
N LYS A 90 -8.55 22.35 -19.00
CA LYS A 90 -8.20 22.46 -20.44
C LYS A 90 -8.73 23.72 -21.12
N LYS A 91 -9.75 24.39 -20.57
CA LYS A 91 -10.38 25.58 -21.18
C LYS A 91 -9.59 26.87 -20.97
N SER A 92 -8.52 26.86 -20.17
CA SER A 92 -7.78 28.09 -19.83
C SER A 92 -6.27 27.90 -20.03
N SER A 93 -5.63 28.90 -20.64
CA SER A 93 -4.17 28.96 -20.79
C SER A 93 -3.46 28.74 -19.45
N GLN A 94 -3.95 29.39 -18.38
CA GLN A 94 -3.39 29.24 -17.03
C GLN A 94 -3.54 27.82 -16.48
N GLY A 95 -4.67 27.15 -16.76
CA GLY A 95 -4.88 25.75 -16.40
C GLY A 95 -3.90 24.81 -17.10
N ILE A 96 -3.71 25.01 -18.40
CA ILE A 96 -2.73 24.26 -19.22
C ILE A 96 -1.32 24.47 -18.67
N LYS A 97 -0.89 25.72 -18.45
CA LYS A 97 0.42 26.05 -17.85
C LYS A 97 0.60 25.38 -16.48
N LYS A 98 -0.45 25.37 -15.66
CA LYS A 98 -0.43 24.69 -14.35
C LYS A 98 -0.26 23.17 -14.47
N TYR A 99 -0.89 22.54 -15.45
CA TYR A 99 -0.72 21.10 -15.71
C TYR A 99 0.73 20.78 -16.09
N PHE A 100 1.28 21.48 -17.09
CA PHE A 100 2.63 21.22 -17.59
C PHE A 100 3.71 21.60 -16.59
N ARG A 101 3.47 22.58 -15.70
CA ARG A 101 4.38 22.90 -14.59
C ARG A 101 4.60 21.72 -13.63
N LEU A 102 3.64 20.81 -13.51
CA LEU A 102 3.76 19.65 -12.62
C LEU A 102 4.47 18.46 -13.28
N LEU A 103 4.63 18.44 -14.61
CA LEU A 103 5.25 17.33 -15.33
C LEU A 103 6.79 17.30 -15.22
N HIS A 104 7.39 16.21 -15.70
CA HIS A 104 8.83 16.11 -15.90
C HIS A 104 9.25 16.92 -17.14
N GLY A 105 10.22 17.82 -16.98
CA GLY A 105 10.66 18.76 -18.03
C GLY A 105 9.67 19.92 -18.27
N SER A 106 10.18 21.08 -18.70
CA SER A 106 9.37 22.26 -19.05
C SER A 106 8.83 22.15 -20.47
N GLN A 107 7.72 21.44 -20.67
CA GLN A 107 7.03 21.44 -21.97
C GLN A 107 6.08 22.64 -22.14
N ILE A 108 6.44 23.79 -21.57
CA ILE A 108 5.56 24.97 -21.46
C ILE A 108 5.45 25.74 -22.78
N ASP A 109 6.40 25.57 -23.70
CA ASP A 109 6.50 26.38 -24.93
C ASP A 109 5.77 25.79 -26.14
N LYS A 110 4.91 24.78 -25.95
CA LYS A 110 4.11 24.21 -27.04
C LYS A 110 2.86 25.06 -27.31
N PRO A 111 2.41 25.18 -28.58
CA PRO A 111 1.10 25.75 -28.89
C PRO A 111 -0.01 25.06 -28.09
N GLU A 112 -0.97 25.84 -27.58
CA GLU A 112 -2.00 25.32 -26.65
C GLU A 112 -2.80 24.15 -27.23
N SER A 113 -3.12 24.20 -28.53
CA SER A 113 -3.80 23.11 -29.24
C SER A 113 -3.01 21.80 -29.18
N ALA A 114 -1.69 21.83 -29.40
CA ALA A 114 -0.84 20.65 -29.28
C ALA A 114 -0.65 20.19 -27.83
N ALA A 115 -0.62 21.12 -26.89
CA ALA A 115 -0.50 20.84 -25.46
C ALA A 115 -1.73 20.07 -24.94
N ILE A 116 -2.94 20.49 -25.32
CA ILE A 116 -4.20 19.84 -24.88
C ILE A 116 -4.26 18.36 -25.30
N HIS A 117 -3.79 18.01 -26.49
CA HIS A 117 -3.79 16.62 -26.98
C HIS A 117 -2.87 15.69 -26.18
N GLN A 118 -1.88 16.25 -25.48
CA GLN A 118 -0.94 15.50 -24.63
C GLN A 118 -1.42 15.43 -23.18
N MET A 119 -2.47 16.16 -22.80
CA MET A 119 -3.01 16.11 -21.45
C MET A 119 -3.91 14.89 -21.27
N HIS A 120 -3.77 14.21 -20.14
CA HIS A 120 -4.60 13.07 -19.80
C HIS A 120 -5.06 13.17 -18.35
N LEU A 121 -6.23 12.62 -18.06
CA LEU A 121 -6.68 12.44 -16.69
C LEU A 121 -5.84 11.34 -16.02
N GLY A 122 -5.39 11.60 -14.80
CA GLY A 122 -4.72 10.59 -13.98
C GLY A 122 -5.67 9.45 -13.63
N SER A 123 -5.15 8.22 -13.63
CA SER A 123 -5.91 7.01 -13.32
C SER A 123 -6.41 7.03 -11.88
N ILE A 124 -7.66 6.60 -11.71
CA ILE A 124 -8.30 6.34 -10.43
C ILE A 124 -8.20 4.83 -10.18
N ASP A 125 -7.03 4.37 -9.78
CA ASP A 125 -6.82 2.96 -9.46
C ASP A 125 -7.44 2.64 -8.09
N VAL A 126 -7.78 1.37 -7.87
CA VAL A 126 -8.38 0.90 -6.62
C VAL A 126 -7.57 -0.22 -6.00
N ASN A 127 -7.65 -0.40 -4.69
CA ASN A 127 -6.93 -1.47 -3.98
C ASN A 127 -7.89 -2.37 -3.18
N ILE A 128 -7.65 -3.67 -3.30
CA ILE A 128 -8.25 -4.70 -2.45
C ILE A 128 -7.13 -5.41 -1.69
N MET A 129 -7.30 -5.51 -0.37
CA MET A 129 -6.53 -6.41 0.47
C MET A 129 -7.20 -7.79 0.44
N THR A 130 -6.60 -8.77 -0.22
CA THR A 130 -7.23 -10.06 -0.54
C THR A 130 -7.56 -10.90 0.70
N LYS A 131 -6.82 -10.68 1.79
CA LYS A 131 -7.07 -11.27 3.10
C LYS A 131 -8.28 -10.67 3.82
N LEU A 132 -8.80 -9.51 3.40
CA LEU A 132 -9.94 -8.85 4.03
C LEU A 132 -11.25 -9.18 3.30
N ASP A 133 -11.58 -10.46 3.28
CA ASP A 133 -12.75 -10.99 2.58
C ASP A 133 -13.70 -11.69 3.56
N LYS A 134 -14.18 -10.91 4.53
CA LYS A 134 -15.01 -11.39 5.64
C LYS A 134 -16.38 -11.84 5.11
N GLU A 135 -16.85 -12.98 5.62
CA GLU A 135 -18.20 -13.50 5.39
C GLU A 135 -19.27 -12.56 5.95
N ASN A 136 -20.39 -12.45 5.23
CA ASN A 136 -21.54 -11.65 5.63
C ASN A 136 -22.77 -12.56 5.82
N TYR A 137 -23.73 -12.08 6.62
CA TYR A 137 -24.89 -12.85 7.03
C TYR A 137 -26.17 -12.09 6.68
N ASN A 138 -27.25 -12.82 6.38
CA ASN A 138 -28.57 -12.23 6.17
C ASN A 138 -29.25 -11.86 7.51
N HIS A 139 -30.47 -11.32 7.43
CA HIS A 139 -31.26 -10.96 8.62
C HIS A 139 -31.60 -12.15 9.53
N LYS A 140 -31.65 -13.37 8.98
CA LYS A 140 -31.86 -14.63 9.70
C LYS A 140 -30.56 -15.20 10.31
N LYS A 141 -29.42 -14.49 10.18
CA LYS A 141 -28.08 -14.92 10.60
C LYS A 141 -27.52 -16.13 9.83
N GLU A 142 -28.02 -16.37 8.63
CA GLU A 142 -27.48 -17.39 7.72
C GLU A 142 -26.36 -16.78 6.87
N VAL A 143 -25.35 -17.60 6.55
CA VAL A 143 -24.20 -17.17 5.74
C VAL A 143 -24.67 -16.85 4.32
N LEU A 144 -24.30 -15.67 3.80
CA LEU A 144 -24.54 -15.30 2.42
C LEU A 144 -23.52 -15.98 1.48
N PRO A 145 -23.85 -16.14 0.19
CA PRO A 145 -22.90 -16.63 -0.80
C PRO A 145 -21.60 -15.80 -0.81
N THR A 146 -20.48 -16.42 -1.19
CA THR A 146 -19.14 -15.79 -1.17
C THR A 146 -19.07 -14.47 -1.96
N THR A 147 -19.92 -14.28 -2.96
CA THR A 147 -20.06 -13.03 -3.71
C THR A 147 -20.45 -11.83 -2.83
N HIS A 148 -21.01 -12.07 -1.65
CA HIS A 148 -21.36 -11.05 -0.66
C HIS A 148 -20.25 -10.81 0.37
N ASN A 149 -19.13 -11.53 0.32
CA ASN A 149 -17.99 -11.25 1.18
C ASN A 149 -17.40 -9.87 0.87
N ASP A 150 -16.73 -9.26 1.86
CA ASP A 150 -16.32 -7.86 1.79
C ASP A 150 -15.42 -7.52 0.58
N ALA A 151 -14.51 -8.41 0.16
CA ALA A 151 -13.64 -8.18 -1.00
C ALA A 151 -14.32 -8.54 -2.32
N HIS A 152 -15.18 -9.56 -2.35
CA HIS A 152 -15.98 -9.90 -3.53
C HIS A 152 -16.96 -8.78 -3.87
N ALA A 153 -17.65 -8.22 -2.86
CA ALA A 153 -18.52 -7.06 -3.03
C ALA A 153 -17.73 -5.83 -3.52
N ALA A 154 -16.49 -5.64 -3.05
CA ALA A 154 -15.62 -4.57 -3.53
C ALA A 154 -15.20 -4.76 -4.99
N LEU A 155 -14.80 -5.97 -5.39
CA LEU A 155 -14.48 -6.30 -6.79
C LEU A 155 -15.68 -6.02 -7.69
N ARG A 156 -16.87 -6.51 -7.31
CA ARG A 156 -18.11 -6.26 -8.06
C ARG A 156 -18.42 -4.75 -8.14
N GLY A 157 -18.26 -4.03 -7.04
CA GLY A 157 -18.48 -2.59 -7.00
C GLY A 157 -17.57 -1.83 -7.98
N PHE A 158 -16.29 -2.22 -8.07
CA PHE A 158 -15.34 -1.67 -9.03
C PHE A 158 -15.65 -2.08 -10.48
N ALA A 159 -15.93 -3.36 -10.71
CA ALA A 159 -16.26 -3.89 -12.03
C ALA A 159 -17.48 -3.17 -12.63
N LYS A 160 -18.52 -2.94 -11.83
CA LYS A 160 -19.74 -2.23 -12.23
C LYS A 160 -19.61 -0.70 -12.26
N SER A 161 -18.46 -0.13 -11.89
CA SER A 161 -18.24 1.33 -11.96
C SER A 161 -17.87 1.76 -13.37
N LYS A 162 -18.02 3.06 -13.67
CA LYS A 162 -17.64 3.65 -14.96
C LYS A 162 -16.12 3.88 -15.14
N LEU A 163 -15.31 3.49 -14.15
CA LEU A 163 -13.86 3.68 -14.20
C LEU A 163 -13.21 2.84 -15.30
N ASN A 164 -12.38 3.44 -16.13
CA ASN A 164 -11.42 2.70 -16.96
C ASN A 164 -10.03 2.76 -16.28
N SER A 165 -9.79 1.86 -15.34
CA SER A 165 -8.62 1.93 -14.45
C SER A 165 -8.21 0.54 -13.93
N SER A 166 -7.29 0.51 -12.97
CA SER A 166 -6.68 -0.72 -12.49
C SER A 166 -7.12 -1.08 -11.07
N LEU A 167 -7.30 -2.38 -10.82
CA LEU A 167 -7.48 -2.95 -9.48
C LEU A 167 -6.19 -3.60 -9.02
N ILE A 168 -5.70 -3.14 -7.86
CA ILE A 168 -4.46 -3.59 -7.23
C ILE A 168 -4.77 -4.60 -6.14
N LEU A 169 -4.32 -5.83 -6.33
CA LEU A 169 -4.41 -6.91 -5.37
C LEU A 169 -3.19 -6.89 -4.44
N SER A 170 -3.46 -6.94 -3.14
CA SER A 170 -2.44 -6.85 -2.09
C SER A 170 -2.70 -7.82 -0.95
N ALA A 171 -1.69 -8.04 -0.10
CA ALA A 171 -1.74 -8.93 1.06
C ALA A 171 -1.84 -10.43 0.75
N GLY A 172 -1.43 -10.86 -0.45
CA GLY A 172 -1.32 -12.26 -0.86
C GLY A 172 -2.42 -12.70 -1.82
N MET A 173 -2.56 -14.01 -2.02
CA MET A 173 -3.52 -14.60 -2.95
C MET A 173 -4.80 -15.07 -2.24
N ASN A 174 -5.95 -14.83 -2.85
CA ASN A 174 -7.24 -15.41 -2.47
C ASN A 174 -7.85 -16.07 -3.72
N PRO A 175 -7.73 -17.41 -3.90
CA PRO A 175 -8.18 -18.08 -5.11
C PRO A 175 -9.67 -17.92 -5.44
N LYS A 176 -10.53 -17.81 -4.40
CA LYS A 176 -11.97 -17.59 -4.59
C LYS A 176 -12.22 -16.21 -5.21
N LEU A 177 -11.62 -15.17 -4.61
CA LEU A 177 -11.70 -13.81 -5.14
C LEU A 177 -11.09 -13.69 -6.53
N PHE A 178 -9.95 -14.35 -6.79
CA PHE A 178 -9.27 -14.27 -8.08
C PHE A 178 -10.08 -14.93 -9.20
N SER A 179 -10.76 -16.04 -8.89
CA SER A 179 -11.67 -16.68 -9.84
C SER A 179 -12.89 -15.81 -10.13
N TYR A 180 -13.36 -15.03 -9.15
CA TYR A 180 -14.51 -14.13 -9.33
C TYR A 180 -14.26 -13.00 -10.36
N PHE A 181 -13.01 -12.73 -10.76
CA PHE A 181 -12.74 -11.80 -11.88
C PHE A 181 -13.28 -12.31 -13.22
N GLU A 182 -13.42 -13.62 -13.41
CA GLU A 182 -13.92 -14.23 -14.64
C GLU A 182 -15.38 -13.88 -14.94
N ASP A 183 -16.12 -13.45 -13.92
CA ASP A 183 -17.55 -13.09 -14.03
C ASP A 183 -17.76 -11.69 -14.62
N PHE A 184 -16.68 -10.96 -14.92
CA PHE A 184 -16.72 -9.56 -15.34
C PHE A 184 -16.00 -9.34 -16.68
N GLU A 185 -16.79 -9.06 -17.72
CA GLU A 185 -16.32 -8.89 -19.10
C GLU A 185 -15.22 -7.83 -19.26
N ASP A 186 -15.28 -6.74 -18.48
CA ASP A 186 -14.34 -5.63 -18.63
C ASP A 186 -12.88 -5.95 -18.28
N PHE A 187 -12.59 -7.12 -17.66
CA PHE A 187 -11.23 -7.59 -17.41
C PHE A 187 -10.66 -8.44 -18.56
N PHE A 188 -11.47 -8.81 -19.54
CA PHE A 188 -11.01 -9.48 -20.76
C PHE A 188 -10.57 -8.44 -21.81
N PRO A 189 -9.64 -8.80 -22.70
CA PRO A 189 -9.18 -7.89 -23.74
C PRO A 189 -10.27 -7.66 -24.80
N ASP A 190 -10.30 -6.46 -25.37
CA ASP A 190 -10.97 -6.22 -26.66
C ASP A 190 -10.13 -6.79 -27.84
N LYS A 191 -10.62 -6.63 -29.07
CA LYS A 191 -9.92 -7.11 -30.29
C LYS A 191 -8.53 -6.48 -30.48
N ALA A 192 -8.30 -5.29 -29.93
CA ALA A 192 -7.03 -4.56 -29.99
C ALA A 192 -6.16 -4.77 -28.74
N CYS A 193 -6.52 -5.73 -27.87
CA CYS A 193 -5.83 -6.02 -26.61
C CYS A 193 -5.89 -4.89 -25.57
N ASN A 194 -6.91 -4.04 -25.61
CA ASN A 194 -7.18 -3.08 -24.54
C ASN A 194 -8.05 -3.70 -23.46
N PHE A 195 -7.88 -3.20 -22.24
CA PHE A 195 -8.62 -3.65 -21.06
C PHE A 195 -9.30 -2.44 -20.43
N ASN A 196 -10.63 -2.50 -20.25
CA ASN A 196 -11.40 -1.51 -19.51
C ASN A 196 -11.04 -1.55 -18.02
N LYS A 197 -10.77 -2.74 -17.48
CA LYS A 197 -10.36 -2.95 -16.10
C LYS A 197 -9.07 -3.75 -16.09
N LYS A 198 -8.02 -3.20 -15.48
CA LYS A 198 -6.69 -3.81 -15.44
C LYS A 198 -6.42 -4.48 -14.11
N ILE A 199 -5.61 -5.53 -14.11
CA ILE A 199 -5.18 -6.23 -12.89
C ILE A 199 -3.74 -5.85 -12.59
N ILE A 200 -3.50 -5.36 -11.36
CA ILE A 200 -2.16 -5.10 -10.82
C ILE A 200 -1.94 -5.99 -9.62
N ILE A 201 -0.77 -6.62 -9.53
CA ILE A 201 -0.41 -7.44 -8.37
C ILE A 201 0.74 -6.79 -7.63
N LYS A 202 0.51 -6.50 -6.34
CA LYS A 202 1.53 -6.02 -5.41
C LYS A 202 2.34 -7.21 -4.92
N VAL A 203 3.64 -7.23 -5.20
CA VAL A 203 4.52 -8.38 -4.98
C VAL A 203 5.81 -7.98 -4.27
N SER A 204 6.41 -8.95 -3.58
CA SER A 204 7.67 -8.78 -2.87
C SER A 204 8.78 -9.71 -3.37
N ASP A 205 8.50 -10.56 -4.36
CA ASP A 205 9.44 -11.49 -4.96
C ASP A 205 8.93 -12.01 -6.31
N TYR A 206 9.85 -12.47 -7.16
CA TYR A 206 9.60 -12.98 -8.51
C TYR A 206 8.67 -14.21 -8.52
N ARG A 207 8.90 -15.15 -7.60
CA ARG A 207 8.13 -16.41 -7.54
C ARG A 207 6.65 -16.14 -7.26
N SER A 208 6.35 -15.27 -6.31
CA SER A 208 4.98 -14.87 -5.97
C SER A 208 4.28 -14.16 -7.13
N ALA A 209 5.01 -13.37 -7.93
CA ALA A 209 4.49 -12.76 -9.15
C ALA A 209 4.11 -13.79 -10.19
N LEU A 210 5.01 -14.74 -10.48
CA LEU A 210 4.78 -15.78 -11.48
C LEU A 210 3.62 -16.71 -11.12
N ILE A 211 3.52 -17.12 -9.84
CA ILE A 211 2.41 -17.98 -9.37
C ILE A 211 1.07 -17.29 -9.58
N GLN A 212 0.94 -16.02 -9.16
CA GLN A 212 -0.32 -15.30 -9.27
C GLN A 212 -0.62 -14.90 -10.73
N GLY A 213 0.40 -14.54 -11.51
CA GLY A 213 0.27 -14.28 -12.94
C GLY A 213 -0.26 -15.50 -13.69
N LYS A 214 0.30 -16.69 -13.44
CA LYS A 214 -0.16 -17.95 -14.03
C LYS A 214 -1.60 -18.27 -13.65
N PHE A 215 -2.02 -17.92 -12.44
CA PHE A 215 -3.39 -18.12 -11.98
C PHE A 215 -4.39 -17.32 -12.85
N PHE A 216 -4.12 -16.04 -13.08
CA PHE A 216 -4.98 -15.20 -13.95
C PHE A 216 -4.86 -15.60 -15.42
N ALA A 217 -3.66 -15.85 -15.92
CA ALA A 217 -3.45 -16.21 -17.31
C ALA A 217 -4.23 -17.48 -17.70
N LYS A 218 -4.21 -18.52 -16.87
CA LYS A 218 -5.00 -19.75 -17.09
C LYS A 218 -6.52 -19.50 -17.22
N LYS A 219 -7.01 -18.36 -16.73
CA LYS A 219 -8.41 -17.93 -16.76
C LYS A 219 -8.71 -16.95 -17.90
N GLY A 220 -7.77 -16.72 -18.81
CA GLY A 220 -7.92 -15.74 -19.88
C GLY A 220 -7.88 -14.29 -19.39
N LEU A 221 -7.34 -14.05 -18.19
CA LEU A 221 -7.20 -12.73 -17.58
C LEU A 221 -5.73 -12.30 -17.58
N TRP A 222 -5.46 -11.01 -17.78
CA TRP A 222 -4.09 -10.50 -17.90
C TRP A 222 -3.67 -9.64 -16.71
N VAL A 223 -2.51 -9.94 -16.14
CA VAL A 223 -1.86 -9.05 -15.16
C VAL A 223 -1.09 -7.97 -15.91
N SER A 224 -1.63 -6.76 -15.90
CA SER A 224 -1.08 -5.62 -16.64
C SER A 224 0.15 -5.00 -15.97
N GLU A 225 0.28 -5.12 -14.64
CA GLU A 225 1.41 -4.56 -13.88
C GLU A 225 1.78 -5.43 -12.67
N PHE A 226 3.07 -5.64 -12.47
CA PHE A 226 3.62 -6.11 -11.20
C PHE A 226 4.21 -4.92 -10.45
N ARG A 227 3.68 -4.65 -9.25
CA ARG A 227 4.11 -3.55 -8.38
C ARG A 227 4.99 -4.11 -7.28
N ILE A 228 6.30 -3.99 -7.46
CA ILE A 228 7.32 -4.49 -6.53
C ILE A 228 7.47 -3.52 -5.36
N GLU A 229 7.56 -4.06 -4.15
CA GLU A 229 7.74 -3.26 -2.93
C GLU A 229 8.92 -3.68 -2.08
N SER A 230 9.55 -2.69 -1.43
CA SER A 230 10.44 -2.95 -0.30
C SER A 230 9.65 -3.62 0.84
N GLY A 231 10.23 -4.67 1.42
CA GLY A 231 9.61 -5.40 2.50
C GLY A 231 9.47 -4.61 3.80
N LEU A 232 10.49 -3.82 4.17
CA LEU A 232 10.52 -3.07 5.45
C LEU A 232 10.57 -1.55 5.30
N ASN A 233 11.00 -1.02 4.14
CA ASN A 233 11.18 0.42 3.93
C ASN A 233 9.93 1.13 3.35
N CYS A 234 8.77 0.48 3.42
CA CYS A 234 7.47 1.03 3.01
C CYS A 234 6.67 1.58 4.20
N GLY A 235 5.64 2.38 3.94
CA GLY A 235 4.58 2.62 4.93
C GLY A 235 3.62 1.43 5.02
N GLY A 236 2.77 1.40 6.04
CA GLY A 236 1.78 0.33 6.21
C GLY A 236 2.39 -1.00 6.67
N HIS A 237 1.73 -2.11 6.31
CA HIS A 237 2.17 -3.45 6.68
C HIS A 237 3.53 -3.77 6.06
N ALA A 238 4.39 -4.43 6.82
CA ALA A 238 5.76 -4.71 6.43
C ALA A 238 6.09 -6.19 6.62
N PHE A 239 6.92 -6.71 5.71
CA PHE A 239 7.30 -8.12 5.61
C PHE A 239 8.79 -8.19 5.30
N SER A 240 9.60 -8.84 6.13
CA SER A 240 11.04 -8.84 5.95
C SER A 240 11.57 -9.79 4.86
N THR A 241 10.73 -10.21 3.89
CA THR A 241 11.09 -10.97 2.65
C THR A 241 12.16 -12.06 2.82
N ASN A 242 12.23 -12.67 4.00
CA ASN A 242 13.32 -13.54 4.41
C ASN A 242 14.74 -13.01 4.08
N GLY A 243 14.99 -11.73 4.30
CA GLY A 243 16.30 -11.09 4.11
C GLY A 243 16.62 -10.65 2.68
N MET A 244 15.71 -10.80 1.71
CA MET A 244 15.94 -10.32 0.35
C MET A 244 15.64 -8.82 0.25
N LEU A 245 16.64 -8.01 -0.13
CA LEU A 245 16.48 -6.56 -0.26
C LEU A 245 15.89 -6.18 -1.62
N LEU A 246 15.38 -4.94 -1.75
CA LEU A 246 14.62 -4.51 -2.92
C LEU A 246 15.42 -4.58 -4.22
N GLY A 247 16.70 -4.21 -4.21
CA GLY A 247 17.47 -4.09 -5.46
C GLY A 247 17.70 -5.41 -6.19
N PRO A 248 18.16 -6.48 -5.51
CA PRO A 248 18.22 -7.82 -6.11
C PRO A 248 16.86 -8.31 -6.64
N ILE A 249 15.76 -8.01 -5.94
CA ILE A 249 14.41 -8.37 -6.43
C ILE A 249 14.12 -7.62 -7.73
N LEU A 250 14.34 -6.30 -7.76
CA LEU A 250 14.14 -5.49 -8.97
C LEU A 250 15.04 -5.94 -10.13
N ALA A 251 16.28 -6.34 -9.85
CA ALA A 251 17.19 -6.91 -10.85
C ALA A 251 16.59 -8.17 -11.47
N GLU A 252 16.10 -9.09 -10.64
CA GLU A 252 15.47 -10.31 -11.13
C GLU A 252 14.24 -10.02 -12.01
N PHE A 253 13.38 -9.06 -11.63
CA PHE A 253 12.25 -8.65 -12.46
C PHE A 253 12.68 -7.99 -13.78
N ARG A 254 13.73 -7.17 -13.77
CA ARG A 254 14.29 -6.56 -14.99
C ARG A 254 14.81 -7.64 -15.93
N ASP A 255 15.67 -8.51 -15.41
CA ASP A 255 16.42 -9.49 -16.20
C ASP A 255 15.51 -10.60 -16.74
N LYS A 256 14.45 -10.95 -16.01
CA LYS A 256 13.49 -12.01 -16.37
C LYS A 256 12.12 -11.48 -16.84
N LYS A 257 12.03 -10.21 -17.24
CA LYS A 257 10.75 -9.62 -17.69
C LYS A 257 10.15 -10.38 -18.88
N GLU A 258 10.99 -10.77 -19.84
CA GLU A 258 10.58 -11.54 -21.01
C GLU A 258 10.19 -12.97 -20.64
N ASP A 259 10.89 -13.61 -19.70
CA ASP A 259 10.53 -14.94 -19.19
C ASP A 259 9.12 -14.94 -18.57
N ILE A 260 8.80 -13.94 -17.74
CA ILE A 260 7.44 -13.78 -17.20
C ILE A 260 6.43 -13.72 -18.35
N PHE A 261 6.69 -12.90 -19.37
CA PHE A 261 5.79 -12.78 -20.51
C PHE A 261 5.62 -14.12 -21.25
N ASN A 262 6.72 -14.80 -21.56
CA ASN A 262 6.75 -16.07 -22.29
C ASN A 262 6.06 -17.20 -21.51
N GLU A 263 6.09 -17.17 -20.18
CA GLU A 263 5.37 -18.12 -19.34
C GLU A 263 3.87 -17.81 -19.21
N LEU A 264 3.48 -16.52 -19.21
CA LEU A 264 2.09 -16.11 -19.00
C LEU A 264 1.27 -16.07 -20.29
N TYR A 265 1.85 -15.59 -21.39
CA TYR A 265 1.13 -15.34 -22.64
C TYR A 265 0.49 -16.60 -23.24
N PRO A 266 1.18 -17.76 -23.37
CA PRO A 266 0.55 -18.98 -23.87
C PRO A 266 -0.63 -19.45 -23.01
N LEU A 267 -0.52 -19.30 -21.69
CA LEU A 267 -1.59 -19.65 -20.75
C LEU A 267 -2.79 -18.71 -20.91
N PHE A 268 -2.54 -17.42 -21.10
CA PHE A 268 -3.55 -16.40 -21.35
C PHE A 268 -4.35 -16.69 -22.62
N ILE A 269 -3.68 -16.96 -23.73
CA ILE A 269 -4.33 -17.28 -25.00
C ILE A 269 -5.18 -18.56 -24.88
N LYS A 270 -4.61 -19.62 -24.28
CA LYS A 270 -5.37 -20.85 -24.00
C LYS A 270 -6.58 -20.59 -23.11
N GLY A 271 -6.44 -19.75 -22.09
CA GLY A 271 -7.53 -19.36 -21.19
C GLY A 271 -8.65 -18.61 -21.91
N LEU A 272 -8.33 -17.72 -22.85
CA LEU A 272 -9.33 -17.04 -23.69
C LEU A 272 -10.08 -18.03 -24.59
N GLN A 273 -9.35 -18.92 -25.27
CA GLN A 273 -9.93 -19.94 -26.16
C GLN A 273 -10.89 -20.87 -25.43
N LEU A 274 -10.49 -21.40 -24.26
CA LEU A 274 -11.34 -22.28 -23.44
C LEU A 274 -12.63 -21.60 -22.96
N LYS A 275 -12.65 -20.26 -22.95
CA LYS A 275 -13.81 -19.45 -22.55
C LYS A 275 -14.57 -18.87 -23.73
N ASN A 276 -14.23 -19.26 -24.97
CA ASN A 276 -14.80 -18.69 -26.20
C ASN A 276 -14.70 -17.16 -26.24
N LYS A 277 -13.60 -16.59 -25.74
CA LYS A 277 -13.30 -15.16 -25.82
C LYS A 277 -12.46 -14.85 -27.06
N ASN A 278 -12.57 -13.62 -27.54
CA ASN A 278 -11.75 -13.15 -28.66
C ASN A 278 -10.27 -13.18 -28.28
N VAL A 279 -9.46 -13.77 -29.15
CA VAL A 279 -8.00 -13.72 -29.03
C VAL A 279 -7.52 -12.47 -29.77
N PRO A 280 -6.91 -11.49 -29.08
CA PRO A 280 -6.46 -10.25 -29.72
C PRO A 280 -5.29 -10.51 -30.67
N ILE A 281 -5.23 -9.72 -31.75
CA ILE A 281 -4.12 -9.77 -32.73
C ILE A 281 -2.84 -9.19 -32.11
N THR A 282 -2.99 -8.12 -31.32
CA THR A 282 -1.88 -7.47 -30.64
C THR A 282 -1.58 -8.15 -29.30
N LYS A 283 -0.29 -8.32 -28.99
CA LYS A 283 0.14 -8.88 -27.71
C LYS A 283 -0.01 -7.84 -26.58
N PRO A 284 -0.45 -8.25 -25.38
CA PRO A 284 -0.48 -7.34 -24.24
C PRO A 284 0.93 -7.05 -23.73
N THR A 285 1.09 -5.98 -22.96
CA THR A 285 2.36 -5.63 -22.30
C THR A 285 2.32 -5.89 -20.79
N ILE A 286 3.48 -6.13 -20.18
CA ILE A 286 3.65 -6.19 -18.72
C ILE A 286 4.42 -4.96 -18.26
N ARG A 287 3.83 -4.21 -17.33
CA ARG A 287 4.49 -3.09 -16.66
C ARG A 287 5.10 -3.53 -15.33
N LEU A 288 6.23 -2.92 -14.97
CA LEU A 288 6.89 -3.09 -13.69
C LEU A 288 6.90 -1.73 -12.98
N SER A 289 6.47 -1.67 -11.73
CA SER A 289 6.60 -0.48 -10.89
C SER A 289 7.26 -0.82 -9.58
N ALA A 290 7.93 0.16 -8.97
CA ALA A 290 8.61 -0.05 -7.68
C ALA A 290 8.16 0.99 -6.66
N GLN A 291 8.13 0.59 -5.39
CA GLN A 291 7.90 1.52 -4.28
C GLN A 291 8.57 1.06 -2.99
N GLY A 292 8.80 2.02 -2.10
CA GLY A 292 9.41 1.79 -0.80
C GLY A 292 10.71 2.56 -0.62
N GLY A 293 10.74 3.41 0.39
CA GLY A 293 11.95 4.12 0.81
C GLY A 293 12.44 5.26 -0.08
N VAL A 294 11.93 5.37 -1.31
CA VAL A 294 12.30 6.44 -2.24
C VAL A 294 12.01 7.80 -1.63
N GLY A 295 13.02 8.66 -1.66
CA GLY A 295 12.95 9.98 -1.04
C GLY A 295 13.66 11.07 -1.81
N THR A 296 14.34 10.80 -2.92
CA THR A 296 15.01 11.83 -3.76
C THR A 296 14.76 11.60 -5.26
N ALA A 297 14.95 12.63 -6.07
CA ALA A 297 14.88 12.53 -7.53
C ALA A 297 15.91 11.52 -8.09
N GLU A 298 17.15 11.58 -7.60
CA GLU A 298 18.23 10.67 -8.04
C GLU A 298 17.90 9.20 -7.75
N GLU A 299 17.28 8.89 -6.59
CA GLU A 299 16.80 7.54 -6.30
C GLU A 299 15.69 7.09 -7.25
N GLN A 300 14.73 7.97 -7.59
CA GLN A 300 13.70 7.65 -8.57
C GLN A 300 14.30 7.41 -9.95
N GLU A 301 15.16 8.31 -10.42
CA GLU A 301 15.80 8.20 -11.72
C GLU A 301 16.61 6.91 -11.81
N PHE A 302 17.39 6.61 -10.77
CA PHE A 302 18.12 5.35 -10.68
C PHE A 302 17.19 4.13 -10.84
N LEU A 303 16.06 4.12 -10.15
CA LEU A 303 15.11 3.01 -10.26
C LEU A 303 14.59 2.86 -11.70
N ILE A 304 14.19 3.97 -12.34
CA ILE A 304 13.67 3.98 -13.72
C ILE A 304 14.75 3.53 -14.70
N GLN A 305 15.94 4.11 -14.64
CA GLN A 305 16.98 3.90 -15.64
C GLN A 305 17.70 2.57 -15.48
N HIS A 306 18.04 2.19 -14.25
CA HIS A 306 18.79 0.96 -13.98
C HIS A 306 17.90 -0.29 -13.96
N TYR A 307 16.73 -0.23 -13.34
CA TYR A 307 15.81 -1.36 -13.24
C TYR A 307 14.73 -1.40 -14.32
N LYS A 308 14.68 -0.39 -15.21
CA LYS A 308 13.71 -0.32 -16.32
C LYS A 308 12.25 -0.41 -15.83
N ILE A 309 11.96 0.19 -14.67
CA ILE A 309 10.60 0.28 -14.16
C ILE A 309 9.84 1.42 -14.85
N ASP A 310 8.54 1.21 -15.03
CA ASP A 310 7.64 2.12 -15.71
C ASP A 310 7.11 3.26 -14.81
N SER A 311 7.18 3.11 -13.49
CA SER A 311 6.73 4.13 -12.53
C SER A 311 7.23 3.86 -11.11
N VAL A 312 7.41 4.93 -10.32
CA VAL A 312 7.76 4.87 -8.89
C VAL A 312 6.59 5.31 -8.00
N GLY A 313 6.24 4.51 -7.00
CA GLY A 313 5.21 4.86 -6.02
C GLY A 313 5.76 5.74 -4.88
N TRP A 314 5.25 6.95 -4.75
CA TRP A 314 5.58 7.88 -3.67
C TRP A 314 4.44 7.96 -2.65
N GLY A 315 4.55 7.20 -1.56
CA GLY A 315 3.53 7.17 -0.51
C GLY A 315 3.78 8.21 0.58
N THR A 316 4.56 7.83 1.57
CA THR A 316 4.76 8.57 2.83
C THR A 316 4.97 10.09 2.69
N PRO A 317 5.78 10.61 1.75
CA PRO A 317 5.93 12.07 1.59
C PRO A 317 4.61 12.79 1.25
N PHE A 318 3.70 12.14 0.52
CA PHE A 318 2.38 12.71 0.18
C PHE A 318 1.43 12.83 1.38
N LEU A 319 1.69 12.17 2.52
CA LEU A 319 0.95 12.41 3.76
C LEU A 319 1.15 13.84 4.29
N LEU A 320 2.21 14.52 3.84
CA LEU A 320 2.53 15.91 4.17
C LEU A 320 2.04 16.90 3.11
N VAL A 321 1.23 16.46 2.14
CA VAL A 321 0.71 17.26 1.03
C VAL A 321 -0.82 17.34 1.12
N PRO A 322 -1.40 18.32 1.85
CA PRO A 322 -2.85 18.45 2.02
C PRO A 322 -3.62 18.67 0.71
N GLN A 323 -2.92 19.14 -0.33
CA GLN A 323 -3.46 19.29 -1.69
C GLN A 323 -3.62 17.94 -2.42
N ALA A 324 -3.11 16.83 -1.87
CA ALA A 324 -3.19 15.51 -2.47
C ALA A 324 -3.83 14.47 -1.54
N THR A 325 -3.59 14.53 -0.23
CA THR A 325 -4.10 13.55 0.74
C THR A 325 -5.03 14.18 1.78
N THR A 326 -5.77 13.35 2.52
CA THR A 326 -6.67 13.78 3.60
C THR A 326 -6.14 13.33 4.95
N VAL A 327 -5.19 14.10 5.47
CA VAL A 327 -4.67 13.96 6.83
C VAL A 327 -5.12 15.18 7.65
N ASP A 328 -5.63 14.94 8.85
CA ASP A 328 -6.05 15.99 9.78
C ASP A 328 -4.85 16.78 10.32
N GLN A 329 -5.09 18.03 10.71
CA GLN A 329 -4.03 18.96 11.08
C GLN A 329 -3.22 18.51 12.30
N LYS A 330 -3.86 17.84 13.28
CA LYS A 330 -3.15 17.37 14.48
C LYS A 330 -2.18 16.24 14.12
N THR A 331 -2.58 15.37 13.21
CA THR A 331 -1.73 14.29 12.70
C THR A 331 -0.59 14.83 11.84
N ILE A 332 -0.83 15.79 10.92
CA ILE A 332 0.24 16.44 10.14
C ILE A 332 1.31 17.06 11.05
N LYS A 333 0.89 17.79 12.10
CA LYS A 333 1.82 18.40 13.07
C LYS A 333 2.74 17.37 13.74
N LYS A 334 2.26 16.14 13.98
CA LYS A 334 3.10 15.06 14.53
C LYS A 334 4.03 14.45 13.48
N LEU A 335 3.59 14.35 12.23
CA LEU A 335 4.40 13.78 11.15
C LEU A 335 5.63 14.65 10.84
N ILE A 336 5.47 15.98 10.79
CA ILE A 336 6.57 16.91 10.46
C ILE A 336 7.66 16.96 11.55
N THR A 337 7.32 16.64 12.79
CA THR A 337 8.28 16.61 13.91
C THR A 337 8.89 15.22 14.13
N ALA A 338 8.41 14.20 13.42
CA ALA A 338 8.82 12.81 13.64
C ALA A 338 10.31 12.62 13.32
N ARG A 339 11.02 11.92 14.21
CA ARG A 339 12.41 11.48 14.03
C ARG A 339 12.47 9.97 13.90
N GLU A 340 13.67 9.43 13.66
CA GLU A 340 13.83 7.98 13.46
C GLU A 340 13.36 7.15 14.66
N SER A 341 13.49 7.68 15.88
CA SER A 341 13.03 7.02 17.13
C SER A 341 11.51 6.89 17.22
N ASP A 342 10.78 7.78 16.54
CA ASP A 342 9.32 7.83 16.55
C ASP A 342 8.68 6.89 15.53
N LEU A 343 9.45 6.50 14.51
CA LEU A 343 9.03 5.61 13.43
C LEU A 343 9.52 4.20 13.71
N TYR A 344 8.58 3.28 13.94
CA TYR A 344 8.95 1.93 14.33
C TYR A 344 8.02 0.88 13.73
N LEU A 345 8.60 -0.31 13.54
CA LEU A 345 7.86 -1.48 13.18
C LEU A 345 7.14 -2.02 14.43
N SER A 346 5.82 -2.01 14.41
CA SER A 346 4.97 -2.34 15.54
C SER A 346 4.21 -3.65 15.34
N ASN A 347 3.77 -4.27 16.44
CA ASN A 347 2.94 -5.49 16.40
C ASN A 347 1.44 -5.19 16.57
N ILE A 348 1.01 -3.94 16.35
CA ILE A 348 -0.37 -3.50 16.64
C ILE A 348 -1.42 -4.09 15.70
N SER A 349 -1.02 -4.61 14.54
CA SER A 349 -1.94 -5.12 13.52
C SER A 349 -2.72 -6.32 14.03
N PRO A 350 -4.06 -6.31 13.90
CA PRO A 350 -4.89 -7.48 14.19
C PRO A 350 -4.61 -8.70 13.29
N LEU A 351 -4.02 -8.48 12.11
CA LEU A 351 -3.67 -9.54 11.15
C LEU A 351 -2.44 -10.37 11.54
N GLY A 352 -1.79 -10.07 12.66
CA GLY A 352 -0.56 -10.75 13.09
C GLY A 352 0.69 -10.36 12.28
N VAL A 353 0.55 -9.47 11.30
CA VAL A 353 1.66 -8.94 10.48
C VAL A 353 2.14 -7.60 11.04
N PRO A 354 3.45 -7.36 11.19
CA PRO A 354 3.98 -6.07 11.60
C PRO A 354 3.49 -4.89 10.75
N LEU A 355 3.33 -3.73 11.40
CA LEU A 355 2.82 -2.50 10.81
C LEU A 355 3.72 -1.34 11.19
N ASN A 356 4.25 -0.61 10.21
CA ASN A 356 4.97 0.64 10.50
C ASN A 356 4.02 1.62 11.20
N ASN A 357 4.50 2.28 12.24
CA ASN A 357 3.67 3.11 13.11
C ASN A 357 4.44 4.34 13.59
N LEU A 358 3.69 5.41 13.85
CA LEU A 358 4.19 6.61 14.51
C LEU A 358 3.90 6.54 16.01
N ARG A 359 4.95 6.62 16.84
CA ARG A 359 4.80 6.66 18.31
C ARG A 359 3.94 7.86 18.72
N GLY A 360 3.04 7.61 19.65
CA GLY A 360 2.21 8.67 20.23
C GLY A 360 1.12 9.19 19.30
N ASN A 361 0.75 8.48 18.23
CA ASN A 361 -0.48 8.78 17.50
C ASN A 361 -1.71 8.71 18.45
N SER A 362 -2.80 9.39 18.12
CA SER A 362 -3.93 9.52 19.06
C SER A 362 -4.65 8.20 19.32
N LYS A 363 -4.59 7.22 18.41
CA LYS A 363 -5.14 5.89 18.67
C LYS A 363 -4.31 5.09 19.67
N ASP A 364 -2.98 5.27 19.68
CA ASP A 364 -2.12 4.67 20.70
C ASP A 364 -2.38 5.27 22.10
N LEU A 365 -2.69 6.56 22.18
CA LEU A 365 -3.10 7.19 23.44
C LEU A 365 -4.43 6.62 23.93
N GLU A 366 -5.44 6.51 23.05
CA GLU A 366 -6.72 5.85 23.35
C GLU A 366 -6.53 4.41 23.84
N LYS A 367 -5.66 3.63 23.17
CA LYS A 367 -5.30 2.26 23.56
C LYS A 367 -4.74 2.21 24.98
N LYS A 368 -3.81 3.10 25.31
CA LYS A 368 -3.21 3.20 26.67
C LYS A 368 -4.27 3.53 27.72
N THR A 369 -5.13 4.51 27.46
CA THR A 369 -6.23 4.87 28.37
C THR A 369 -7.15 3.67 28.64
N ASN A 370 -7.51 2.93 27.60
CA ASN A 370 -8.35 1.73 27.74
C ASN A 370 -7.69 0.63 28.58
N ILE A 371 -6.38 0.41 28.40
CA ILE A 371 -5.61 -0.55 29.20
C ILE A 371 -5.60 -0.11 30.68
N ASN A 372 -5.32 1.17 30.96
CA ASN A 372 -5.28 1.71 32.33
C ASN A 372 -6.65 1.61 33.02
N ASN A 373 -7.72 1.79 32.27
CA ASN A 373 -9.10 1.64 32.75
C ASN A 373 -9.55 0.17 32.87
N LYS A 374 -8.63 -0.81 32.75
CA LYS A 374 -8.92 -2.26 32.77
C LYS A 374 -9.95 -2.70 31.72
N ARG A 375 -10.06 -1.97 30.61
CA ARG A 375 -10.96 -2.25 29.48
C ARG A 375 -10.20 -2.27 28.16
N PRO A 376 -9.15 -3.10 28.02
CA PRO A 376 -8.28 -3.09 26.85
C PRO A 376 -9.05 -3.48 25.58
N GLY A 377 -8.61 -2.98 24.43
CA GLY A 377 -9.21 -3.24 23.12
C GLY A 377 -10.33 -2.25 22.73
N SER A 378 -10.82 -2.39 21.49
CA SER A 378 -11.87 -1.53 20.91
C SER A 378 -13.25 -2.21 20.95
N SER A 379 -14.32 -1.41 20.95
CA SER A 379 -15.68 -1.90 20.67
C SER A 379 -15.84 -2.54 19.28
N CYS A 380 -14.87 -2.34 18.38
CA CYS A 380 -14.82 -2.92 17.02
C CYS A 380 -16.08 -2.64 16.19
N PRO A 381 -16.45 -1.36 15.97
CA PRO A 381 -17.72 -1.02 15.31
C PRO A 381 -17.78 -1.43 13.83
N LYS A 382 -16.63 -1.54 13.15
CA LYS A 382 -16.54 -1.84 11.71
C LYS A 382 -16.39 -3.32 11.38
N LYS A 383 -15.80 -4.11 12.30
CA LYS A 383 -15.60 -5.56 12.16
C LYS A 383 -14.87 -6.08 10.89
N TYR A 384 -14.27 -5.23 10.06
CA TYR A 384 -13.56 -5.66 8.83
C TYR A 384 -12.40 -6.65 9.09
N LEU A 385 -11.78 -6.59 10.28
CA LEU A 385 -10.69 -7.47 10.70
C LEU A 385 -11.13 -8.59 11.67
N ALA A 386 -12.44 -8.81 11.80
CA ALA A 386 -12.96 -9.88 12.64
C ALA A 386 -12.86 -11.23 11.89
N GLN A 387 -11.83 -12.02 12.21
CA GLN A 387 -11.51 -13.28 11.52
C GLN A 387 -11.14 -14.42 12.49
N ASN A 388 -11.17 -14.18 13.79
CA ASN A 388 -10.75 -15.16 14.80
C ASN A 388 -11.98 -15.76 15.52
N LYS A 389 -12.01 -17.09 15.68
CA LYS A 389 -13.08 -17.85 16.37
C LYS A 389 -12.60 -18.56 17.64
N GLU A 390 -11.46 -18.16 18.20
CA GLU A 390 -10.81 -18.85 19.34
C GLU A 390 -11.72 -18.96 20.57
N PHE A 391 -12.57 -17.96 20.81
CA PHE A 391 -13.45 -17.92 21.98
C PHE A 391 -14.95 -17.81 21.66
N THR A 392 -15.33 -17.72 20.39
CA THR A 392 -16.70 -17.44 19.98
C THR A 392 -17.05 -18.14 18.67
N ASN A 393 -18.31 -18.55 18.51
CA ASN A 393 -18.81 -19.16 17.27
C ASN A 393 -18.81 -18.18 16.08
N HIS A 394 -18.89 -16.87 16.36
CA HIS A 394 -18.77 -15.81 15.38
C HIS A 394 -17.35 -15.24 15.36
N ASN A 395 -16.93 -14.70 14.21
CA ASN A 395 -15.64 -14.07 14.10
C ASN A 395 -15.55 -12.80 14.98
N ILE A 396 -14.51 -12.72 15.79
CA ILE A 396 -14.12 -11.52 16.54
C ILE A 396 -12.71 -11.07 16.14
N CYS A 397 -12.39 -9.81 16.43
CA CYS A 397 -11.10 -9.20 16.08
C CYS A 397 -10.15 -9.29 17.28
N THR A 398 -8.87 -9.59 17.05
CA THR A 398 -7.85 -9.69 18.10
C THR A 398 -7.56 -8.34 18.80
N ALA A 399 -7.92 -7.23 18.16
CA ALA A 399 -7.91 -5.89 18.78
C ALA A 399 -9.25 -5.48 19.44
N SER A 400 -10.25 -6.36 19.44
CA SER A 400 -11.53 -6.09 20.10
C SER A 400 -11.42 -6.28 21.61
N ARG A 401 -12.22 -5.51 22.35
CA ARG A 401 -12.36 -5.62 23.80
C ARG A 401 -12.80 -7.01 24.21
N GLN A 402 -13.73 -7.60 23.46
CA GLN A 402 -14.22 -8.96 23.69
C GLN A 402 -13.08 -9.98 23.64
N TYR A 403 -12.30 -10.00 22.55
CA TYR A 403 -11.19 -10.94 22.41
C TYR A 403 -10.11 -10.73 23.49
N GLN A 404 -9.69 -9.48 23.70
CA GLN A 404 -8.62 -9.20 24.66
C GLN A 404 -9.02 -9.56 26.09
N HIS A 405 -10.28 -9.30 26.48
CA HIS A 405 -10.81 -9.69 27.78
C HIS A 405 -10.79 -11.21 27.97
N LEU A 406 -11.37 -11.96 27.03
CA LEU A 406 -11.43 -13.44 27.08
C LEU A 406 -10.03 -14.06 27.10
N LYS A 407 -9.11 -13.55 26.27
CA LYS A 407 -7.74 -14.06 26.21
C LYS A 407 -6.96 -13.77 27.49
N ILE A 408 -7.18 -12.62 28.13
CA ILE A 408 -6.55 -12.29 29.42
C ILE A 408 -7.12 -13.17 30.55
N GLN A 409 -8.43 -13.45 30.56
CA GLN A 409 -9.04 -14.37 31.52
C GLN A 409 -8.50 -15.79 31.37
N ALA A 410 -8.42 -16.31 30.15
CA ALA A 410 -7.81 -17.60 29.88
C ALA A 410 -6.35 -17.65 30.38
N LEU A 411 -5.60 -16.57 30.18
CA LEU A 411 -4.21 -16.46 30.64
C LEU A 411 -4.08 -16.44 32.17
N GLN A 412 -5.07 -15.89 32.89
CA GLN A 412 -5.08 -15.91 34.37
C GLN A 412 -5.25 -17.32 34.92
N ALA A 413 -6.01 -18.18 34.21
CA ALA A 413 -6.20 -19.57 34.61
C ALA A 413 -4.92 -20.42 34.50
N GLU A 414 -3.94 -20.02 33.68
CA GLU A 414 -2.66 -20.73 33.50
C GLU A 414 -1.70 -20.60 34.72
N LYS A 415 -2.01 -19.78 35.74
CA LYS A 415 -1.19 -19.59 36.97
C LYS A 415 0.31 -19.35 36.70
N LEU A 416 0.63 -18.54 35.69
CA LEU A 416 2.01 -18.22 35.30
C LEU A 416 2.69 -17.28 36.31
N SER A 417 4.03 -17.25 36.30
CA SER A 417 4.78 -16.23 37.04
C SER A 417 4.41 -14.81 36.57
N THR A 418 4.50 -13.83 37.48
CA THR A 418 4.11 -12.43 37.22
C THR A 418 4.79 -11.86 35.97
N GLU A 419 6.09 -12.14 35.79
CA GLU A 419 6.85 -11.65 34.63
C GLU A 419 6.32 -12.21 33.30
N ILE A 420 6.11 -13.54 33.23
CA ILE A 420 5.61 -14.20 32.02
C ILE A 420 4.17 -13.75 31.73
N TYR A 421 3.34 -13.65 32.77
CA TYR A 421 1.97 -13.17 32.67
C TYR A 421 1.93 -11.76 32.07
N GLN A 422 2.68 -10.80 32.62
CA GLN A 422 2.72 -9.42 32.12
C GLN A 422 3.24 -9.35 30.68
N LYS A 423 4.26 -10.13 30.32
CA LYS A 423 4.78 -10.20 28.95
C LYS A 423 3.73 -10.70 27.96
N ARG A 424 2.93 -11.70 28.34
CA ARG A 424 1.84 -12.24 27.50
C ARG A 424 0.64 -11.28 27.43
N VAL A 425 0.23 -10.66 28.54
CA VAL A 425 -0.81 -9.60 28.54
C VAL A 425 -0.41 -8.44 27.63
N LYS A 426 0.86 -8.02 27.65
CA LYS A 426 1.36 -6.97 26.75
C LYS A 426 1.22 -7.36 25.28
N LYS A 427 1.51 -8.61 24.92
CA LYS A 427 1.33 -9.09 23.53
C LYS A 427 -0.14 -9.06 23.08
N ILE A 428 -1.07 -9.39 23.99
CA ILE A 428 -2.52 -9.34 23.73
C ILE A 428 -2.97 -7.88 23.54
N THR A 429 -2.57 -7.00 24.46
CA THR A 429 -3.01 -5.60 24.52
C THR A 429 -2.27 -4.67 23.55
N ASP A 430 -1.19 -5.12 22.91
CA ASP A 430 -0.50 -4.32 21.89
C ASP A 430 -1.38 -4.11 20.64
N LYS A 431 -2.32 -5.04 20.37
CA LYS A 431 -3.22 -4.98 19.22
C LYS A 431 -4.14 -3.75 19.28
N SER A 432 -4.20 -3.00 18.18
CA SER A 432 -4.97 -1.76 18.04
C SER A 432 -5.99 -1.84 16.90
N CYS A 433 -7.11 -1.11 17.02
CA CYS A 433 -8.14 -1.08 15.99
C CYS A 433 -7.75 -0.15 14.82
N ILE A 434 -7.07 -0.74 13.82
CA ILE A 434 -6.64 -0.01 12.62
C ILE A 434 -7.78 0.25 11.61
N CYS A 435 -8.87 -0.54 11.64
CA CYS A 435 -10.06 -0.32 10.79
C CYS A 435 -10.73 1.03 11.03
N VAL A 436 -10.59 1.56 12.24
CA VAL A 436 -11.14 2.87 12.57
C VAL A 436 -10.03 3.91 12.52
N GLY A 437 -8.91 3.65 13.18
CA GLY A 437 -7.81 4.61 13.29
C GLY A 437 -7.29 5.12 11.94
N LEU A 438 -7.22 4.27 10.91
CA LEU A 438 -6.74 4.66 9.58
C LEU A 438 -7.77 5.44 8.72
N GLY A 439 -9.02 5.55 9.19
CA GLY A 439 -10.11 6.27 8.53
C GLY A 439 -10.55 7.54 9.27
N THR A 440 -10.34 7.60 10.59
CA THR A 440 -10.76 8.72 11.44
C THR A 440 -10.20 10.07 11.00
N SER A 441 -8.98 10.12 10.47
CA SER A 441 -8.36 11.37 9.99
C SER A 441 -9.21 12.05 8.91
N THR A 442 -9.79 11.26 8.01
CA THR A 442 -10.71 11.71 6.97
C THR A 442 -12.01 12.26 7.55
N LEU A 443 -12.59 11.59 8.55
CA LEU A 443 -13.77 12.09 9.25
C LEU A 443 -13.50 13.44 9.91
N LEU A 444 -12.38 13.55 10.63
CA LEU A 444 -11.98 14.79 11.30
C LEU A 444 -11.72 15.94 10.32
N LYS A 445 -11.08 15.66 9.17
CA LYS A 445 -10.76 16.67 8.16
C LYS A 445 -12.00 17.27 7.50
N HIS A 446 -13.06 16.46 7.35
CA HIS A 446 -14.33 16.88 6.76
C HIS A 446 -15.41 17.23 7.80
N ASN A 447 -15.04 17.34 9.09
CA ASN A 447 -15.95 17.63 10.20
C ASN A 447 -17.16 16.68 10.27
N LEU A 448 -16.94 15.40 9.95
CA LEU A 448 -17.96 14.36 9.99
C LEU A 448 -18.10 13.77 11.40
N ASP A 449 -19.27 13.17 11.68
CA ASP A 449 -19.52 12.50 12.95
C ASP A 449 -18.51 11.35 13.19
N THR A 450 -17.95 11.37 14.40
CA THR A 450 -17.00 10.39 14.93
C THR A 450 -17.53 9.67 16.18
N SER A 451 -18.82 9.77 16.51
CA SER A 451 -19.40 9.15 17.72
C SER A 451 -19.17 7.64 17.78
N ARG A 452 -19.37 6.94 16.65
CA ARG A 452 -19.22 5.49 16.51
C ARG A 452 -17.76 5.05 16.43
N GLU A 453 -16.94 5.78 15.66
CA GLU A 453 -15.53 5.49 15.43
C GLU A 453 -14.61 5.92 16.59
N GLY A 454 -14.98 6.98 17.30
CA GLY A 454 -14.10 7.72 18.18
C GLY A 454 -13.13 8.63 17.42
N ARG A 455 -12.37 9.44 18.16
CA ARG A 455 -11.48 10.48 17.61
C ARG A 455 -10.02 10.04 17.44
N GLY A 456 -9.69 8.81 17.83
CA GLY A 456 -8.34 8.26 17.70
C GLY A 456 -7.95 8.01 16.24
N VAL A 457 -6.77 8.47 15.85
CA VAL A 457 -6.16 8.33 14.52
C VAL A 457 -4.92 7.45 14.63
N SER A 458 -4.85 6.41 13.81
CA SER A 458 -3.67 5.57 13.61
C SER A 458 -3.00 6.00 12.32
N ILE A 459 -1.68 6.13 12.30
CA ILE A 459 -0.95 6.47 11.08
C ILE A 459 0.30 5.60 10.92
N CYS A 460 0.52 5.11 9.71
CA CYS A 460 1.54 4.12 9.38
C CYS A 460 2.52 4.61 8.32
N PRO A 461 3.22 5.74 8.53
CA PRO A 461 4.19 6.25 7.58
C PRO A 461 5.40 5.32 7.47
N GLY A 462 6.08 5.36 6.32
CA GLY A 462 7.33 4.64 6.13
C GLY A 462 8.50 5.29 6.90
N PRO A 463 9.60 4.55 7.15
CA PRO A 463 10.73 5.01 7.98
C PRO A 463 11.44 6.27 7.46
N ASN A 464 11.32 6.55 6.16
CA ASN A 464 11.92 7.73 5.53
C ASN A 464 11.21 9.05 5.88
N LEU A 465 10.04 9.03 6.53
CA LEU A 465 9.37 10.26 6.98
C LEU A 465 10.25 11.13 7.89
N ALA A 466 11.18 10.53 8.64
CA ALA A 466 12.05 11.22 9.60
C ALA A 466 12.89 12.37 8.99
N TYR A 467 12.95 12.43 7.67
CA TYR A 467 13.72 13.40 6.90
C TYR A 467 12.85 14.48 6.24
N PHE A 468 11.52 14.35 6.27
CA PHE A 468 10.60 15.35 5.75
C PHE A 468 10.01 16.17 6.91
N SER A 469 10.45 17.42 7.04
CA SER A 469 10.20 18.28 8.21
C SER A 469 9.09 19.33 8.00
N LYS A 470 8.44 19.36 6.84
CA LYS A 470 7.50 20.44 6.47
C LYS A 470 6.24 19.93 5.79
N THR A 471 5.17 20.71 5.93
CA THR A 471 3.99 20.58 5.08
C THR A 471 4.29 21.15 3.71
N MET A 472 3.90 20.45 2.65
CA MET A 472 4.28 20.78 1.27
C MET A 472 3.06 21.11 0.40
N LYS A 473 3.24 21.98 -0.59
CA LYS A 473 2.31 22.11 -1.72
C LYS A 473 2.57 20.96 -2.71
N LEU A 474 1.59 20.68 -3.57
CA LEU A 474 1.73 19.70 -4.65
C LEU A 474 2.91 20.06 -5.57
N THR A 475 3.11 21.34 -5.86
CA THR A 475 4.25 21.82 -6.65
C THR A 475 5.59 21.50 -5.99
N ASN A 476 5.72 21.67 -4.67
CA ASN A 476 6.98 21.40 -3.96
C ASN A 476 7.38 19.92 -4.09
N ILE A 477 6.45 18.99 -3.88
CA ILE A 477 6.76 17.57 -3.98
C ILE A 477 7.00 17.12 -5.43
N CYS A 478 6.30 17.70 -6.41
CA CYS A 478 6.58 17.42 -7.83
C CYS A 478 7.95 17.97 -8.24
N ASP A 479 8.30 19.18 -7.82
CA ASP A 479 9.61 19.78 -8.08
C ASP A 479 10.73 18.96 -7.41
N HIS A 480 10.49 18.43 -6.21
CA HIS A 480 11.37 17.48 -5.54
C HIS A 480 11.57 16.16 -6.29
N ILE A 481 10.48 15.56 -6.76
CA ILE A 481 10.50 14.29 -7.51
C ILE A 481 11.24 14.45 -8.85
N TYR A 482 11.15 15.63 -9.46
CA TYR A 482 11.73 15.93 -10.78
C TYR A 482 13.00 16.78 -10.73
N HIS A 483 13.70 16.78 -9.60
CA HIS A 483 15.02 17.40 -9.43
C HIS A 483 15.06 18.92 -9.68
N ARG A 484 13.92 19.62 -9.53
CA ARG A 484 13.83 21.09 -9.66
C ARG A 484 13.98 21.82 -8.33
N ASP A 485 13.73 21.13 -7.22
CA ASP A 485 13.87 21.63 -5.85
C ASP A 485 14.20 20.46 -4.92
N ASN A 486 14.57 20.73 -3.67
CA ASN A 486 14.76 19.71 -2.64
C ASN A 486 14.01 20.09 -1.36
N VAL A 487 12.99 19.31 -1.01
CA VAL A 487 12.18 19.54 0.20
C VAL A 487 12.80 18.96 1.47
N ILE A 488 13.89 18.19 1.34
CA ILE A 488 14.61 17.59 2.46
C ILE A 488 15.76 18.51 2.87
N GLU A 489 15.59 19.20 3.99
CA GLU A 489 16.63 20.07 4.57
C GLU A 489 17.75 19.29 5.27
N ARG A 490 17.44 18.07 5.71
CA ARG A 490 18.40 17.22 6.43
C ARG A 490 19.44 16.63 5.48
N THR A 491 20.70 16.86 5.78
CA THR A 491 21.85 16.35 5.01
C THR A 491 22.29 14.95 5.43
N ASP A 492 21.74 14.43 6.53
CA ASP A 492 22.11 13.13 7.11
C ASP A 492 21.18 11.99 6.70
N ARG A 493 20.27 12.22 5.74
CA ARG A 493 19.43 11.15 5.19
C ARG A 493 20.31 10.12 4.48
N PRO A 494 20.28 8.84 4.89
CA PRO A 494 20.96 7.78 4.16
C PRO A 494 20.20 7.49 2.85
N ASN A 495 20.94 7.07 1.82
CA ASN A 495 20.38 6.47 0.62
C ASN A 495 19.32 5.38 0.96
N MET A 496 18.26 5.29 0.15
CA MET A 496 17.14 4.37 0.39
C MET A 496 17.56 2.91 0.61
N TYR A 497 18.61 2.42 -0.06
CA TYR A 497 19.10 1.05 0.11
C TYR A 497 19.86 0.85 1.41
N ILE A 498 20.64 1.85 1.84
CA ILE A 498 21.29 1.84 3.15
C ILE A 498 20.25 1.92 4.26
N LYS A 499 19.21 2.74 4.08
CA LYS A 499 18.09 2.80 5.02
C LYS A 499 17.38 1.44 5.13
N GLU A 500 17.09 0.80 4.00
CA GLU A 500 16.51 -0.54 3.95
C GLU A 500 17.42 -1.55 4.68
N LEU A 501 18.70 -1.58 4.35
CA LEU A 501 19.67 -2.49 4.96
C LEU A 501 19.73 -2.35 6.49
N ARG A 502 19.71 -1.12 7.02
CA ARG A 502 19.67 -0.87 8.47
C ARG A 502 18.40 -1.43 9.12
N LEU A 503 17.24 -1.34 8.45
CA LEU A 503 15.98 -1.90 8.94
C LEU A 503 16.04 -3.44 8.98
N TYR A 504 16.59 -4.06 7.93
CA TYR A 504 16.76 -5.51 7.88
C TYR A 504 17.81 -6.02 8.87
N LEU A 505 18.90 -5.28 9.12
CA LEU A 505 19.86 -5.62 10.17
C LEU A 505 19.20 -5.61 11.55
N LYS A 506 18.32 -4.64 11.80
CA LYS A 506 17.53 -4.58 13.05
C LYS A 506 16.57 -5.78 13.16
N ASP A 507 15.86 -6.12 12.09
CA ASP A 507 14.98 -7.30 12.06
C ASP A 507 15.76 -8.60 12.26
N PHE A 508 16.93 -8.74 11.62
CA PHE A 508 17.81 -9.88 11.77
C PHE A 508 18.32 -10.05 13.22
N LYS A 509 18.71 -8.96 13.89
CA LYS A 509 19.06 -8.99 15.32
C LYS A 509 17.92 -9.50 16.19
N ASN A 510 16.69 -9.03 15.95
CA ASN A 510 15.52 -9.50 16.69
C ASN A 510 15.30 -11.00 16.46
N LYS A 511 15.47 -11.49 15.23
CA LYS A 511 15.36 -12.93 14.91
C LYS A 511 16.41 -13.78 15.61
N ILE A 512 17.64 -13.29 15.73
CA ILE A 512 18.70 -13.98 16.50
C ILE A 512 18.31 -14.05 17.98
N GLN A 513 17.83 -12.95 18.56
CA GLN A 513 17.37 -12.93 19.96
C GLN A 513 16.19 -13.89 20.18
N GLU A 514 15.28 -14.01 19.22
CA GLU A 514 14.19 -14.99 19.28
C GLU A 514 14.71 -16.43 19.25
N LEU A 515 15.74 -16.69 18.43
CA LEU A 515 16.39 -18.01 18.34
C LEU A 515 17.08 -18.40 19.66
N GLU A 516 17.65 -17.45 20.41
CA GLU A 516 18.24 -17.72 21.74
C GLU A 516 17.22 -18.29 22.74
N HIS A 517 15.93 -17.96 22.57
CA HIS A 517 14.87 -18.41 23.46
C HIS A 517 14.08 -19.63 22.95
N ASN A 518 13.98 -19.81 21.63
CA ASN A 518 13.12 -20.84 21.02
C ASN A 518 13.84 -21.69 19.94
N ARG A 519 15.15 -21.94 20.10
CA ARG A 519 15.98 -22.62 19.09
C ARG A 519 15.36 -23.93 18.58
N SER A 520 15.05 -23.97 17.29
CA SER A 520 14.68 -25.20 16.57
C SER A 520 15.43 -25.32 15.25
N PRO A 521 15.62 -26.53 14.69
CA PRO A 521 16.30 -26.70 13.39
C PRO A 521 15.65 -25.90 12.25
N LYS A 522 14.32 -25.74 12.30
CA LYS A 522 13.56 -24.96 11.33
C LYS A 522 13.85 -23.46 11.43
N GLU A 523 13.83 -22.92 12.64
CA GLU A 523 14.12 -21.49 12.88
C GLU A 523 15.58 -21.17 12.56
N GLU A 524 16.51 -22.04 12.98
CA GLU A 524 17.93 -21.90 12.67
C GLU A 524 18.15 -21.88 11.14
N LYS A 525 17.56 -22.80 10.38
CA LYS A 525 17.62 -22.80 8.92
C LYS A 525 17.07 -21.51 8.32
N GLN A 526 15.98 -20.98 8.87
CA GLN A 526 15.38 -19.73 8.41
C GLN A 526 16.31 -18.53 8.65
N VAL A 527 16.91 -18.42 9.84
CA VAL A 527 17.84 -17.35 10.18
C VAL A 527 19.12 -17.44 9.35
N LYS A 528 19.68 -18.64 9.11
CA LYS A 528 20.82 -18.83 8.19
C LYS A 528 20.50 -18.35 6.78
N LYS A 529 19.34 -18.74 6.24
CA LYS A 529 18.88 -18.31 4.92
C LYS A 529 18.70 -16.78 4.86
N TYR A 530 18.16 -16.19 5.92
CA TYR A 530 18.01 -14.73 6.04
C TYR A 530 19.38 -14.03 5.96
N ALA A 531 20.36 -14.52 6.73
CA ALA A 531 21.71 -13.97 6.73
C ALA A 531 22.38 -14.07 5.36
N LEU A 532 22.27 -15.23 4.71
CA LEU A 532 22.79 -15.46 3.37
C LEU A 532 22.16 -14.49 2.35
N ASN A 533 20.84 -14.31 2.39
CA ASN A 533 20.14 -13.38 1.52
C ASN A 533 20.60 -11.93 1.72
N LEU A 534 20.86 -11.51 2.97
CA LEU A 534 21.42 -10.17 3.25
C LEU A 534 22.83 -10.02 2.69
N LEU A 535 23.71 -11.00 2.90
CA LEU A 535 25.08 -10.96 2.40
C LEU A 535 25.12 -10.91 0.87
N ASN A 536 24.26 -11.67 0.21
CA ASN A 536 24.10 -11.63 -1.25
C ASN A 536 23.58 -10.27 -1.72
N SER A 537 22.63 -9.68 -1.00
CA SER A 537 22.09 -8.36 -1.32
C SER A 537 23.13 -7.24 -1.14
N ILE A 538 23.95 -7.33 -0.08
CA ILE A 538 25.08 -6.40 0.15
C ILE A 538 26.11 -6.51 -0.96
N LYS A 539 26.46 -7.75 -1.37
CA LYS A 539 27.36 -7.98 -2.50
C LYS A 539 26.81 -7.33 -3.77
N TYR A 540 25.54 -7.60 -4.10
CA TYR A 540 24.87 -7.00 -5.24
C TYR A 540 24.93 -5.47 -5.22
N TYR A 541 24.63 -4.83 -4.07
CA TYR A 541 24.73 -3.37 -3.97
C TYR A 541 26.15 -2.85 -4.16
N ARG A 542 27.14 -3.48 -3.53
CA ARG A 542 28.53 -3.07 -3.67
C ARG A 542 28.99 -3.13 -5.13
N ASP A 543 28.64 -4.21 -5.82
CA ASP A 543 29.04 -4.43 -7.22
C ASP A 543 28.30 -3.42 -8.13
N ASN A 544 27.00 -3.23 -7.94
CA ASN A 544 26.18 -2.26 -8.68
C ASN A 544 26.68 -0.80 -8.52
N PHE A 545 26.94 -0.35 -7.29
CA PHE A 545 27.46 1.01 -7.06
C PHE A 545 28.89 1.18 -7.60
N ARG A 546 29.66 0.12 -7.77
CA ARG A 546 30.99 0.19 -8.42
C ARG A 546 30.84 0.38 -9.93
N GLU A 547 29.95 -0.38 -10.57
CA GLU A 547 29.73 -0.42 -12.02
C GLU A 547 28.99 0.79 -12.59
N LEU A 548 28.23 1.52 -11.76
CA LEU A 548 27.51 2.73 -12.16
C LEU A 548 28.17 3.99 -11.57
N PRO A 549 29.21 4.55 -12.23
CA PRO A 549 29.97 5.68 -11.67
C PRO A 549 29.14 6.96 -11.54
N ASN A 550 28.10 7.12 -12.35
CA ASN A 550 27.38 8.39 -12.49
C ASN A 550 26.27 8.62 -11.45
N TYR A 551 25.95 7.62 -10.61
CA TYR A 551 24.91 7.76 -9.58
C TYR A 551 25.50 7.80 -8.17
N PHE A 552 24.84 8.58 -7.32
CA PHE A 552 25.11 8.75 -5.89
C PHE A 552 26.54 9.17 -5.57
N ILE A 553 27.19 9.93 -6.47
CA ILE A 553 28.62 10.29 -6.39
C ILE A 553 28.97 10.84 -5.01
N ALA A 554 28.20 11.82 -4.52
CA ALA A 554 28.42 12.46 -3.22
C ALA A 554 28.29 11.48 -2.02
N GLN A 555 27.48 10.43 -2.15
CA GLN A 555 27.22 9.47 -1.08
C GLN A 555 28.01 8.17 -1.23
N LYS A 556 28.70 7.95 -2.37
CA LYS A 556 29.30 6.68 -2.75
C LYS A 556 30.27 6.13 -1.70
N LYS A 557 31.16 6.98 -1.18
CA LYS A 557 32.10 6.60 -0.10
C LYS A 557 31.37 6.16 1.17
N GLN A 558 30.32 6.89 1.56
CA GLN A 558 29.52 6.55 2.74
C GLN A 558 28.72 5.26 2.53
N ILE A 559 28.11 5.08 1.36
CA ILE A 559 27.39 3.86 0.97
C ILE A 559 28.33 2.66 1.06
N SER A 560 29.52 2.71 0.45
CA SER A 560 30.50 1.61 0.49
C SER A 560 30.94 1.29 1.93
N LYS A 561 31.17 2.32 2.76
CA LYS A 561 31.51 2.14 4.18
C LYS A 561 30.38 1.44 4.94
N GLU A 562 29.13 1.88 4.78
CA GLU A 562 27.95 1.30 5.45
C GLU A 562 27.70 -0.15 5.03
N LEU A 563 27.87 -0.48 3.74
CA LEU A 563 27.77 -1.84 3.22
C LEU A 563 28.81 -2.76 3.88
N GLN A 564 30.06 -2.30 3.97
CA GLN A 564 31.13 -3.09 4.59
C GLN A 564 30.94 -3.25 6.10
N LEU A 565 30.57 -2.17 6.81
CA LEU A 565 30.27 -2.23 8.25
C LEU A 565 29.11 -3.18 8.54
N THR A 566 28.05 -3.11 7.75
CA THR A 566 26.88 -3.99 7.94
C THR A 566 27.23 -5.44 7.62
N LYS A 567 28.02 -5.71 6.58
CA LYS A 567 28.54 -7.05 6.29
C LYS A 567 29.27 -7.63 7.50
N ASN A 568 30.24 -6.89 8.04
CA ASN A 568 31.02 -7.31 9.20
C ASN A 568 30.11 -7.57 10.42
N HIS A 569 29.08 -6.73 10.62
CA HIS A 569 28.09 -6.91 11.69
C HIS A 569 27.31 -8.22 11.53
N ILE A 570 26.84 -8.53 10.32
CA ILE A 570 26.09 -9.76 10.05
C ILE A 570 26.96 -10.99 10.31
N GLU A 571 28.22 -10.98 9.87
CA GLU A 571 29.15 -12.09 10.12
C GLU A 571 29.43 -12.27 11.62
N ALA A 572 29.67 -11.18 12.35
CA ALA A 572 29.85 -11.24 13.80
C ALA A 572 28.61 -11.80 14.53
N LEU A 573 27.41 -11.42 14.09
CA LEU A 573 26.16 -11.94 14.64
C LEU A 573 25.95 -13.42 14.34
N LYS A 574 26.31 -13.89 13.13
CA LYS A 574 26.26 -15.32 12.78
C LYS A 574 27.18 -16.14 13.68
N ILE A 575 28.42 -15.68 13.86
CA ILE A 575 29.41 -16.34 14.74
C ILE A 575 28.86 -16.41 16.17
N LYS A 576 28.39 -15.28 16.71
CA LYS A 576 27.83 -15.21 18.08
C LYS A 576 26.64 -16.18 18.26
N ALA A 577 25.77 -16.27 17.26
CA ALA A 577 24.58 -17.13 17.30
C ALA A 577 24.87 -18.61 17.00
N LYS A 578 26.12 -18.98 16.70
CA LYS A 578 26.52 -20.33 16.26
C LYS A 578 25.70 -20.80 15.05
N LEU A 579 25.60 -19.94 14.03
CA LEU A 579 24.83 -20.16 12.79
C LEU A 579 25.73 -20.59 11.63
#